data_AF-A0A177EE03-F1
#
_entry.id   AF-A0A177EE03-F1
#
_cell.length_a   1.000
_cell.length_b   1.000
_cell.length_c   1.000
_cell.angle_alpha   90.00
_cell.angle_beta   90.00
_cell.angle_gamma   90.00
#
_symmetry.space_group_name_H-M   'P 1'
#
loop_
_entity.id
_entity.type
_entity.pdbx_description
1 polymer ?
#
loop_
_entity_poly.entity_id
_entity_poly.type
_entity_poly.pdbx_seq_one_letter_code
_entity_poly.pdbx_strand_id
1 'polypeptide(L)'
;MNTQDKRAPINFLALGIEPFTQRPFTEILKESKEKQLPHVLAKVFVKNVDKPTVYDARTLCKYLFELVISREGRTVRLKKVSDPIDDKIIKDIFFYEIPVNSQDGLDGVFIGDQKDFLASSGFRSRIFNRNDPFDSLSINFLFKDKTPSRLGKKPLVLIGISFIILCIIFLSCIYTLMHTNKLIEPIKKHLK
;
A
#
# COMPACT_ATOMS: atom_id res chain seq x y z
N MET A 1 -1.02 -19.75 -23.54
CA MET A 1 -0.43 -18.62 -24.28
C MET A 1 1.06 -18.56 -24.00
N ASN A 2 1.90 -18.67 -25.04
CA ASN A 2 3.36 -18.60 -24.91
C ASN A 2 3.79 -17.16 -24.57
N THR A 3 4.93 -16.96 -23.90
CA THR A 3 5.43 -15.64 -23.51
C THR A 3 5.71 -14.74 -24.73
N GLN A 4 6.06 -15.34 -25.87
CA GLN A 4 6.23 -14.62 -27.14
C GLN A 4 4.91 -14.04 -27.68
N ASP A 5 3.79 -14.77 -27.59
CA ASP A 5 2.47 -14.26 -28.02
C ASP A 5 2.01 -13.08 -27.16
N LYS A 6 2.33 -13.13 -25.85
CA LYS A 6 1.99 -12.02 -24.95
C LYS A 6 2.80 -10.75 -25.23
N ARG A 7 3.95 -10.88 -25.92
CA ARG A 7 4.86 -9.80 -26.33
C ARG A 7 4.60 -9.28 -27.74
N ALA A 8 3.57 -9.77 -28.42
CA ALA A 8 3.21 -9.30 -29.74
C ALA A 8 2.94 -7.78 -29.75
N PRO A 9 3.23 -7.09 -30.86
CA PRO A 9 2.96 -5.66 -31.00
C PRO A 9 1.47 -5.32 -30.86
N ILE A 10 1.15 -4.02 -30.79
CA ILE A 10 -0.20 -3.52 -30.56
C ILE A 10 -0.68 -2.77 -31.81
N ASN A 11 -1.63 -3.32 -32.54
CA ASN A 11 -2.32 -2.54 -33.56
C ASN A 11 -3.31 -1.59 -32.87
N PHE A 12 -2.95 -0.32 -32.70
CA PHE A 12 -3.83 0.62 -32.00
C PHE A 12 -5.02 1.08 -32.85
N LEU A 13 -4.96 0.96 -34.18
CA LEU A 13 -6.11 1.23 -35.05
C LEU A 13 -7.23 0.22 -34.86
N ALA A 14 -6.89 -1.00 -34.42
CA ALA A 14 -7.84 -2.03 -34.06
C ALA A 14 -8.35 -1.91 -32.60
N LEU A 15 -7.79 -0.98 -31.82
CA LEU A 15 -8.28 -0.71 -30.47
C LEU A 15 -9.48 0.23 -30.51
N GLY A 16 -10.42 0.00 -29.60
CA GLY A 16 -11.60 0.85 -29.46
C GLY A 16 -11.35 2.09 -28.62
N ILE A 17 -12.24 2.31 -27.66
CA ILE A 17 -12.17 3.44 -26.72
C ILE A 17 -11.26 3.07 -25.55
N GLU A 18 -10.39 4.01 -25.15
CA GLU A 18 -9.55 3.87 -23.98
C GLU A 18 -10.40 4.02 -22.70
N PRO A 19 -10.35 3.05 -21.77
CA PRO A 19 -11.31 2.99 -20.67
C PRO A 19 -11.29 4.15 -19.66
N PHE A 20 -10.15 4.80 -19.41
CA PHE A 20 -10.10 5.87 -18.42
C PHE A 20 -10.52 7.22 -18.98
N THR A 21 -10.04 7.55 -20.17
CA THR A 21 -10.24 8.82 -20.83
C THR A 21 -11.53 8.86 -21.64
N GLN A 22 -12.11 7.69 -21.93
CA GLN A 22 -13.30 7.53 -22.77
C GLN A 22 -13.10 8.12 -24.18
N ARG A 23 -11.84 8.15 -24.65
CA ARG A 23 -11.45 8.64 -25.99
C ARG A 23 -10.87 7.51 -26.84
N PRO A 24 -11.00 7.56 -28.16
CA PRO A 24 -10.33 6.60 -29.04
C PRO A 24 -8.82 6.60 -28.83
N PHE A 25 -8.18 5.43 -28.85
CA PHE A 25 -6.72 5.33 -28.75
C PHE A 25 -6.01 6.16 -29.83
N THR A 26 -6.56 6.20 -31.04
CA THR A 26 -6.05 6.99 -32.17
C THR A 26 -5.93 8.49 -31.83
N GLU A 27 -6.88 9.03 -31.08
CA GLU A 27 -6.88 10.43 -30.65
C GLU A 27 -5.82 10.69 -29.59
N ILE A 28 -5.71 9.81 -28.60
CA ILE A 28 -4.72 9.91 -27.50
C ILE A 28 -3.29 9.83 -28.05
N LEU A 29 -3.05 8.94 -29.02
CA LEU A 29 -1.75 8.84 -29.66
C LEU A 29 -1.44 10.05 -30.53
N LYS A 30 -2.44 10.58 -31.24
CA LYS A 30 -2.29 11.81 -32.04
C LYS A 30 -1.79 12.98 -31.18
N GLU A 31 -2.31 13.16 -29.97
CA GLU A 31 -1.82 14.20 -29.05
C GLU A 31 -0.35 14.02 -28.66
N SER A 32 0.09 12.77 -28.49
CA SER A 32 1.48 12.47 -28.15
C SER A 32 2.39 12.76 -29.35
N LYS A 33 1.92 12.45 -30.56
CA LYS A 33 2.57 12.77 -31.83
C LYS A 33 2.69 14.28 -32.05
N GLU A 34 1.62 15.05 -31.80
CA GLU A 34 1.63 16.52 -31.87
C GLU A 34 2.67 17.13 -30.92
N LYS A 35 2.89 16.49 -29.76
CA LYS A 35 3.91 16.88 -28.78
C LYS A 35 5.31 16.33 -29.07
N GLN A 36 5.49 15.58 -30.16
CA GLN A 36 6.76 14.91 -30.51
C GLN A 36 7.29 13.99 -29.40
N LEU A 37 6.39 13.29 -28.70
CA LEU A 37 6.74 12.37 -27.62
C LEU A 37 6.25 10.96 -27.94
N PRO A 38 7.06 9.92 -27.64
CA PRO A 38 6.58 8.55 -27.74
C PRO A 38 5.41 8.34 -26.79
N HIS A 39 4.51 7.45 -27.16
CA HIS A 39 3.37 7.08 -26.34
C HIS A 39 3.60 5.70 -25.72
N VAL A 40 3.14 5.46 -24.50
CA VAL A 40 3.29 4.14 -23.87
C VAL A 40 1.92 3.56 -23.56
N LEU A 41 1.69 2.36 -24.08
CA LEU A 41 0.50 1.55 -23.83
C LEU A 41 0.82 0.41 -22.87
N ALA A 42 -0.17 -0.02 -22.10
CA ALA A 42 -0.07 -1.15 -21.19
C ALA A 42 -1.05 -2.26 -21.60
N LYS A 43 -0.54 -3.48 -21.80
CA LYS A 43 -1.33 -4.70 -21.90
C LYS A 43 -1.47 -5.31 -20.52
N VAL A 44 -2.70 -5.37 -20.02
CA VAL A 44 -3.05 -5.94 -18.72
C VAL A 44 -3.65 -7.33 -18.94
N PHE A 45 -3.00 -8.34 -18.39
CA PHE A 45 -3.50 -9.71 -18.38
C PHE A 45 -4.17 -9.98 -17.04
N VAL A 46 -5.44 -10.31 -17.07
CA VAL A 46 -6.24 -10.63 -15.89
C VAL A 46 -6.24 -12.14 -15.66
N LYS A 47 -6.32 -12.60 -14.42
CA LYS A 47 -6.46 -14.04 -14.12
C LYS A 47 -7.75 -14.58 -14.73
N ASN A 48 -7.65 -15.75 -15.37
CA ASN A 48 -8.77 -16.46 -15.99
C ASN A 48 -9.45 -15.70 -17.15
N VAL A 49 -8.74 -14.77 -17.79
CA VAL A 49 -9.18 -14.06 -19.00
C VAL A 49 -8.11 -14.27 -20.08
N ASP A 50 -8.54 -14.74 -21.25
CA ASP A 50 -7.60 -15.08 -22.33
C ASP A 50 -7.09 -13.84 -23.08
N LYS A 51 -7.92 -12.81 -23.20
CA LYS A 51 -7.58 -11.58 -23.93
C LYS A 51 -7.08 -10.50 -22.96
N PRO A 52 -5.93 -9.86 -23.25
CA PRO A 52 -5.50 -8.72 -22.47
C PRO A 52 -6.36 -7.50 -22.78
N THR A 53 -6.53 -6.64 -21.77
CA THR A 53 -7.09 -5.31 -21.95
C THR A 53 -5.94 -4.31 -22.14
N VAL A 54 -6.12 -3.35 -23.05
CA VAL A 54 -5.11 -2.32 -23.33
C VAL A 54 -5.54 -1.00 -22.70
N TYR A 55 -4.57 -0.28 -22.13
CA TYR A 55 -4.76 1.03 -21.50
C TYR A 55 -3.68 2.01 -21.92
N ASP A 56 -3.95 3.31 -21.78
CA ASP A 56 -2.87 4.31 -21.67
C ASP A 56 -2.05 4.02 -20.40
N ALA A 57 -0.75 3.77 -20.56
CA ALA A 57 0.09 3.32 -19.46
C ALA A 57 0.22 4.38 -18.36
N ARG A 58 0.21 5.66 -18.73
CA ARG A 58 0.33 6.78 -17.78
C ARG A 58 -0.84 6.77 -16.81
N THR A 59 -2.05 6.67 -17.33
CA THR A 59 -3.27 6.72 -16.53
C THR A 59 -3.44 5.46 -15.70
N LEU A 60 -3.19 4.29 -16.29
CA LEU A 60 -3.18 3.01 -15.56
C LEU A 60 -2.19 3.03 -14.38
N CYS A 61 -0.98 3.53 -14.59
CA CYS A 61 0.04 3.55 -13.54
C CYS A 61 -0.33 4.46 -12.37
N LYS A 62 -0.98 5.60 -12.61
CA LYS A 62 -1.49 6.48 -11.54
C LYS A 62 -2.57 5.82 -10.69
N TYR A 63 -3.35 4.91 -11.30
CA TYR A 63 -4.40 4.17 -10.61
C TYR A 63 -3.83 3.01 -9.79
N LEU A 64 -2.93 2.23 -10.37
CA LEU A 64 -2.42 0.99 -9.78
C LEU A 64 -1.29 1.19 -8.77
N PHE A 65 -0.46 2.23 -8.92
CA PHE A 65 0.73 2.42 -8.10
C PHE A 65 0.67 3.69 -7.26
N GLU A 66 1.41 3.68 -6.16
CA GLU A 66 1.58 4.84 -5.29
C GLU A 66 3.04 5.02 -4.87
N LEU A 67 3.41 6.26 -4.62
CA LEU A 67 4.67 6.62 -3.98
C LEU A 67 4.51 6.54 -2.47
N VAL A 68 5.31 5.71 -1.82
CA VAL A 68 5.42 5.65 -0.37
C VAL A 68 6.63 6.46 0.08
N ILE A 69 6.38 7.43 0.95
CA ILE A 69 7.43 8.20 1.62
C ILE A 69 7.52 7.71 3.06
N SER A 70 8.70 7.20 3.42
CA SER A 70 9.00 6.65 4.75
C SER A 70 10.32 7.20 5.28
N ARG A 71 10.72 6.81 6.49
CA ARG A 71 12.03 7.15 7.06
C ARG A 71 13.20 6.55 6.28
N GLU A 72 12.97 5.45 5.56
CA GLU A 72 13.96 4.75 4.74
C GLU A 72 14.12 5.40 3.35
N GLY A 73 13.23 6.33 3.00
CA GLY A 73 13.23 7.03 1.73
C GLY A 73 11.92 6.89 0.96
N ARG A 74 12.02 7.10 -0.35
CA ARG A 74 10.90 7.07 -1.31
C ARG A 74 10.90 5.75 -2.07
N THR A 75 9.79 5.03 -2.06
CA THR A 75 9.63 3.77 -2.80
C THR A 75 8.29 3.75 -3.52
N VAL A 76 8.20 3.06 -4.66
CA VAL A 76 6.93 2.86 -5.37
C VAL A 76 6.39 1.48 -5.02
N ARG A 77 5.09 1.40 -4.71
CA ARG A 77 4.41 0.12 -4.48
C ARG A 77 3.12 0.03 -5.26
N LEU A 78 2.62 -1.20 -5.35
CA LEU A 78 1.31 -1.48 -5.89
C LEU A 78 0.23 -1.10 -4.85
N LYS A 79 -0.65 -0.16 -5.23
CA LYS A 79 -1.80 0.30 -4.45
C LYS A 79 -3.02 -0.60 -4.65
N LYS A 80 -3.23 -1.08 -5.88
CA LYS A 80 -4.36 -1.92 -6.28
C LYS A 80 -3.88 -3.12 -7.08
N VAL A 81 -4.45 -4.29 -6.82
CA VAL A 81 -4.14 -5.55 -7.51
C VAL A 81 -5.21 -5.94 -8.53
N SER A 82 -6.31 -5.21 -8.58
CA SER A 82 -7.44 -5.47 -9.46
C SER A 82 -7.47 -4.53 -10.66
N ASP A 83 -8.04 -5.04 -11.74
CA ASP A 83 -8.32 -4.31 -12.97
C ASP A 83 -9.26 -3.13 -12.69
N PRO A 84 -9.03 -1.95 -13.28
CA PRO A 84 -9.83 -0.76 -12.99
C PRO A 84 -11.31 -0.86 -13.41
N ILE A 85 -11.63 -1.70 -14.39
CA ILE A 85 -12.98 -1.80 -14.97
C ILE A 85 -13.72 -2.98 -14.39
N ASP A 86 -13.08 -4.14 -14.44
CA ASP A 86 -13.71 -5.42 -14.14
C ASP A 86 -13.53 -5.86 -12.68
N ASP A 87 -12.70 -5.14 -11.91
CA ASP A 87 -12.27 -5.48 -10.54
C ASP A 87 -11.69 -6.90 -10.38
N LYS A 88 -11.23 -7.49 -11.49
CA LYS A 88 -10.61 -8.82 -11.51
C LYS A 88 -9.11 -8.73 -11.22
N ILE A 89 -8.55 -9.78 -10.62
CA ILE A 89 -7.14 -9.80 -10.23
C ILE A 89 -6.22 -9.73 -11.46
N ILE A 90 -5.34 -8.73 -11.49
CA ILE A 90 -4.28 -8.59 -12.49
C ILE A 90 -3.23 -9.69 -12.27
N LYS A 91 -2.85 -10.36 -13.36
CA LYS A 91 -1.79 -11.36 -13.41
C LYS A 91 -0.46 -10.75 -13.84
N ASP A 92 -0.44 -10.11 -15.01
CA ASP A 92 0.76 -9.53 -15.62
C ASP A 92 0.42 -8.17 -16.26
N ILE A 93 1.37 -7.23 -16.26
CA ILE A 93 1.28 -5.95 -17.00
C ILE A 93 2.53 -5.81 -17.86
N PHE A 94 2.34 -5.59 -19.16
CA PHE A 94 3.41 -5.37 -20.13
C PHE A 94 3.28 -4.01 -20.78
N PHE A 95 4.39 -3.28 -20.85
CA PHE A 95 4.45 -1.92 -21.39
C PHE A 95 5.06 -1.92 -22.78
N TYR A 96 4.46 -1.14 -23.67
CA TYR A 96 4.86 -1.00 -25.06
C TYR A 96 5.00 0.46 -25.42
N GLU A 97 6.16 0.84 -25.93
CA GLU A 97 6.42 2.18 -26.43
C GLU A 97 6.08 2.22 -27.92
N ILE A 98 5.17 3.13 -28.27
CA ILE A 98 4.78 3.44 -29.63
C ILE A 98 5.61 4.65 -30.08
N PRO A 99 6.46 4.49 -31.11
CA PRO A 99 7.23 5.59 -31.68
C PRO A 99 6.35 6.74 -32.20
N VAL A 100 6.89 7.96 -32.19
CA VAL A 100 6.19 9.18 -32.65
C VAL A 100 5.73 9.08 -34.11
N ASN A 101 6.53 8.42 -34.95
CA ASN A 101 6.31 8.25 -36.38
C ASN A 101 5.43 7.04 -36.71
N SER A 102 4.95 6.30 -35.71
CA SER A 102 4.05 5.17 -35.90
C SER A 102 2.77 5.61 -36.62
N GLN A 103 2.31 4.77 -37.55
CA GLN A 103 1.06 4.96 -38.30
C GLN A 103 -0.07 4.09 -37.74
N ASP A 104 0.26 2.90 -37.23
CA ASP A 104 -0.71 1.87 -36.82
C ASP A 104 -0.37 1.16 -35.49
N GLY A 105 0.81 1.42 -34.93
CA GLY A 105 1.28 0.85 -33.66
C GLY A 105 1.98 -0.49 -33.78
N LEU A 106 2.04 -1.07 -34.98
CA LEU A 106 2.67 -2.37 -35.19
C LEU A 106 4.19 -2.34 -35.00
N ASP A 107 4.78 -1.16 -35.08
CA ASP A 107 6.16 -0.83 -34.71
C ASP A 107 6.37 -0.63 -33.20
N GLY A 108 5.31 -0.79 -32.39
CA GLY A 108 5.37 -0.70 -30.94
C GLY A 108 6.32 -1.73 -30.32
N VAL A 109 7.24 -1.26 -29.49
CA VAL A 109 8.30 -2.10 -28.89
C VAL A 109 7.96 -2.41 -27.44
N PHE A 110 8.06 -3.67 -27.04
CA PHE A 110 7.99 -4.05 -25.62
C PHE A 110 9.16 -3.44 -24.86
N ILE A 111 8.88 -2.65 -23.82
CA ILE A 111 9.92 -1.95 -23.06
C ILE A 111 10.15 -2.51 -21.66
N GLY A 112 9.19 -3.24 -21.09
CA GLY A 112 9.30 -3.80 -19.73
C GLY A 112 7.97 -4.22 -19.14
N ASP A 113 8.00 -4.70 -17.90
CA ASP A 113 6.85 -5.21 -17.17
C ASP A 113 6.61 -4.49 -15.82
N GLN A 114 5.63 -4.99 -15.05
CA GLN A 114 5.30 -4.47 -13.73
C GLN A 114 6.51 -4.43 -12.77
N LYS A 115 7.41 -5.42 -12.82
CA LYS A 115 8.59 -5.47 -11.94
C LYS A 115 9.56 -4.37 -12.30
N ASP A 116 9.75 -4.11 -13.59
CA ASP A 116 10.57 -3.00 -14.07
C ASP A 116 10.01 -1.65 -13.59
N PHE A 117 8.67 -1.50 -13.61
CA PHE A 117 7.99 -0.31 -13.07
C PHE A 117 8.25 -0.09 -11.59
N LEU A 118 8.26 -1.14 -10.77
CA LEU A 118 8.52 -1.03 -9.33
C LEU A 118 10.00 -0.73 -9.06
N ALA A 119 10.91 -1.35 -9.80
CA ALA A 119 12.34 -1.26 -9.54
C ALA A 119 13.01 0.02 -10.10
N SER A 120 12.65 0.47 -11.30
CA SER A 120 13.47 1.46 -12.04
C SER A 120 12.82 2.83 -12.16
N SER A 121 13.50 3.86 -11.66
CA SER A 121 13.05 5.26 -11.85
C SER A 121 13.11 5.68 -13.31
N GLY A 122 14.16 5.29 -14.04
CA GLY A 122 14.29 5.59 -15.46
C GLY A 122 13.17 4.98 -16.29
N PHE A 123 12.73 3.76 -15.94
CA PHE A 123 11.59 3.13 -16.59
C PHE A 123 10.28 3.91 -16.37
N ARG A 124 10.05 4.38 -15.14
CA ARG A 124 8.89 5.24 -14.83
C ARG A 124 8.97 6.57 -15.58
N SER A 125 10.15 7.19 -15.67
CA SER A 125 10.36 8.43 -16.43
C SER A 125 9.99 8.27 -17.91
N ARG A 126 10.31 7.12 -18.52
CA ARG A 126 9.88 6.79 -19.89
C ARG A 126 8.36 6.71 -20.02
N ILE A 127 7.68 6.02 -19.11
CA ILE A 127 6.20 5.92 -19.16
C ILE A 127 5.54 7.29 -19.04
N PHE A 128 6.00 8.13 -18.10
CA PHE A 128 5.38 9.44 -17.85
C PHE A 128 5.87 10.54 -18.81
N ASN A 129 6.90 10.29 -19.62
CA ASN A 129 7.62 11.32 -20.39
C ASN A 129 8.04 12.51 -19.49
N ARG A 130 8.57 12.22 -18.31
CA ARG A 130 8.94 13.22 -17.29
C ARG A 130 10.25 12.86 -16.59
N ASN A 131 11.02 13.90 -16.24
CA ASN A 131 12.25 13.74 -15.47
C ASN A 131 11.98 13.28 -14.03
N ASP A 132 10.93 13.82 -13.37
CA ASP A 132 10.46 13.31 -12.07
C ASP A 132 9.13 12.54 -12.24
N PRO A 133 9.16 11.19 -12.22
CA PRO A 133 7.96 10.38 -12.34
C PRO A 133 7.17 10.30 -11.03
N PHE A 134 7.75 10.69 -9.89
CA PHE A 134 7.11 10.56 -8.59
C PHE A 134 5.96 11.54 -8.40
N ASP A 135 6.08 12.75 -8.97
CA ASP A 135 5.03 13.77 -8.95
C ASP A 135 3.74 13.34 -9.66
N SER A 136 3.82 12.28 -10.47
CA SER A 136 2.66 11.77 -11.20
C SER A 136 1.85 10.77 -10.37
N LEU A 137 2.42 10.14 -9.35
CA LEU A 137 1.78 9.09 -8.55
C LEU A 137 1.14 9.67 -7.28
N SER A 138 0.08 9.02 -6.79
CA SER A 138 -0.47 9.37 -5.48
C SER A 138 0.54 9.09 -4.37
N ILE A 139 0.63 9.98 -3.38
CA ILE A 139 1.62 9.91 -2.30
C ILE A 139 0.97 9.32 -1.04
N ASN A 140 1.69 8.42 -0.37
CA ASN A 140 1.32 7.81 0.88
C ASN A 140 2.46 7.94 1.90
N PHE A 141 2.17 8.56 3.04
CA PHE A 141 3.15 8.78 4.09
C PHE A 141 3.12 7.66 5.11
N LEU A 142 4.18 6.86 5.17
CA LEU A 142 4.32 5.77 6.13
C LEU A 142 5.26 6.20 7.27
N PHE A 143 4.89 7.28 7.94
CA PHE A 143 5.50 7.68 9.21
C PHE A 143 4.72 7.03 10.34
N LYS A 144 4.75 5.71 10.44
CA LYS A 144 4.39 5.09 11.72
C LYS A 144 5.48 5.49 12.69
N ASP A 145 5.20 6.50 13.50
CA ASP A 145 5.84 6.56 14.80
C ASP A 145 5.57 5.20 15.43
N LYS A 146 6.64 4.49 15.82
CA LYS A 146 6.51 3.52 16.88
C LYS A 146 5.98 4.34 18.04
N THR A 147 4.67 4.47 18.20
CA THR A 147 4.09 4.73 19.50
C THR A 147 4.74 3.68 20.37
N PRO A 148 5.64 4.04 21.31
CA PRO A 148 6.16 3.03 22.20
C PRO A 148 4.91 2.42 22.81
N SER A 149 4.71 1.13 22.62
CA SER A 149 3.65 0.38 23.27
C SER A 149 3.92 0.49 24.78
N ARG A 150 3.51 1.60 25.38
CA ARG A 150 3.58 1.88 26.81
C ARG A 150 2.51 1.09 27.57
N LEU A 151 1.92 0.06 26.96
CA LEU A 151 1.34 -1.08 27.69
C LEU A 151 2.45 -2.05 28.13
N GLY A 152 3.53 -1.54 28.71
CA GLY A 152 4.58 -2.35 29.31
C GLY A 152 4.34 -2.48 30.80
N LYS A 153 3.64 -3.55 31.24
CA LYS A 153 3.67 -4.19 32.58
C LYS A 153 3.46 -3.34 33.87
N LYS A 154 3.40 -2.02 33.80
CA LYS A 154 3.24 -1.09 34.94
C LYS A 154 1.93 -1.26 35.74
N PRO A 155 0.75 -1.55 35.14
CA PRO A 155 -0.47 -1.66 35.95
C PRO A 155 -0.43 -2.87 36.90
N LEU A 156 0.18 -3.99 36.50
CA LEU A 156 0.30 -5.19 37.35
C LEU A 156 1.20 -4.96 38.57
N VAL A 157 2.28 -4.18 38.42
CA VAL A 157 3.16 -3.83 39.55
C VAL A 157 2.43 -2.91 40.54
N LEU A 158 1.66 -1.94 40.04
CA LEU A 158 0.82 -1.06 40.88
C LEU A 158 -0.26 -1.83 41.63
N ILE A 159 -0.91 -2.79 40.97
CA ILE A 159 -1.91 -3.68 41.60
C ILE A 159 -1.23 -4.53 42.70
N GLY A 160 -0.04 -5.09 42.44
CA GLY A 160 0.71 -5.86 43.43
C GLY A 160 1.11 -5.03 44.66
N ILE A 161 1.60 -3.80 44.46
CA ILE A 161 1.96 -2.89 45.55
C ILE A 161 0.71 -2.51 46.36
N SER A 162 -0.41 -2.23 45.70
CA SER A 162 -1.68 -1.91 46.36
C SER A 162 -2.19 -3.08 47.21
N PHE A 163 -2.08 -4.32 46.72
CA PHE A 163 -2.44 -5.52 47.47
C PHE A 163 -1.58 -5.71 48.72
N ILE A 164 -0.25 -5.50 48.61
CA ILE A 164 0.66 -5.60 49.76
C ILE A 164 0.30 -4.57 50.84
N ILE A 165 0.03 -3.32 50.46
CA ILE A 165 -0.40 -2.28 51.40
C ILE A 165 -1.71 -2.68 52.10
N LEU A 166 -2.67 -3.22 51.36
CA LEU A 166 -3.95 -3.68 51.92
C LEU A 166 -3.73 -4.81 52.96
N CYS A 167 -2.85 -5.76 52.66
CA CYS A 167 -2.49 -6.83 53.59
C CYS A 167 -1.85 -6.30 54.88
N ILE A 168 -0.95 -5.31 54.78
CA ILE A 168 -0.31 -4.68 55.96
C ILE A 168 -1.35 -3.99 56.84
N ILE A 169 -2.28 -3.24 56.25
CA ILE A 169 -3.36 -2.57 57.00
C ILE A 169 -4.23 -3.62 57.69
N PHE A 170 -4.64 -4.67 56.98
CA PHE A 170 -5.49 -5.72 57.53
C PHE A 170 -4.82 -6.47 58.70
N LEU A 171 -3.54 -6.86 58.53
CA LEU A 171 -2.75 -7.50 59.58
C LEU A 171 -2.58 -6.59 60.80
N SER A 172 -2.34 -5.29 60.59
CA SER A 172 -2.24 -4.30 61.67
C SER A 172 -3.55 -4.17 62.46
N CYS A 173 -4.69 -4.15 61.76
CA CYS A 173 -6.01 -4.12 62.40
C CYS A 173 -6.27 -5.39 63.23
N ILE A 174 -5.97 -6.57 62.70
CA ILE A 174 -6.10 -7.83 63.45
C ILE A 174 -5.19 -7.85 64.67
N TYR A 175 -3.92 -7.46 64.51
CA TYR A 175 -2.97 -7.41 65.61
C TYR A 175 -3.46 -6.47 66.72
N THR A 176 -3.91 -5.27 66.34
CA THR A 176 -4.45 -4.28 67.28
C THR A 176 -5.69 -4.80 67.99
N LEU A 177 -6.61 -5.46 67.28
CA LEU A 177 -7.82 -6.06 67.86
C LEU A 177 -7.51 -7.21 68.82
N MET A 178 -6.57 -8.10 68.46
CA MET A 178 -6.13 -9.19 69.33
C MET A 178 -5.42 -8.67 70.58
N HIS A 179 -4.58 -7.64 70.44
CA HIS A 179 -3.87 -7.05 71.57
C HIS A 179 -4.81 -6.29 72.51
N THR A 180 -5.77 -5.53 71.97
CA THR A 180 -6.81 -4.87 72.78
C THR A 180 -7.73 -5.87 73.45
N ASN A 181 -8.17 -6.94 72.78
CA ASN A 181 -8.97 -7.99 73.42
C ASN A 181 -8.23 -8.71 74.55
N LYS A 182 -6.93 -9.01 74.37
CA LYS A 182 -6.09 -9.59 75.45
C LYS A 182 -5.91 -8.66 76.65
N LEU A 183 -5.87 -7.33 76.42
CA LEU A 183 -5.80 -6.35 77.50
C LEU A 183 -7.16 -6.13 78.20
N ILE A 184 -8.27 -6.23 77.47
CA ILE A 184 -9.61 -5.97 77.98
C ILE A 184 -10.22 -7.19 78.70
N GLU A 185 -9.92 -8.42 78.28
CA GLU A 185 -10.40 -9.64 78.94
C GLU A 185 -10.14 -9.72 80.46
N PRO A 186 -8.91 -9.47 80.97
CA PRO A 186 -8.66 -9.50 82.41
C PRO A 186 -9.39 -8.38 83.15
N ILE A 187 -9.55 -7.21 82.54
CA ILE A 187 -10.27 -6.07 83.14
C ILE A 187 -11.78 -6.37 83.24
N LYS A 188 -12.38 -6.99 82.21
CA LYS A 188 -13.78 -7.43 82.22
C LYS A 188 -14.07 -8.49 83.29
N LYS A 189 -13.10 -9.35 83.60
CA LYS A 189 -13.23 -10.37 84.65
C LYS A 189 -13.28 -9.79 86.07
N HIS A 190 -12.74 -8.58 86.27
CA HIS A 190 -12.74 -7.88 87.55
C HIS A 190 -13.88 -6.85 87.72
N LEU A 191 -14.68 -6.61 86.66
CA LEU A 191 -15.83 -5.69 86.66
C LEU A 191 -17.19 -6.40 86.71
N LYS A 192 -17.21 -7.69 87.08
CA LYS A 192 -18.42 -8.51 87.24
C LYS A 192 -18.62 -8.93 88.68
#